data_AF-A0A4C1VHP3-F1
#
_entry.id   AF-A0A4C1VHP3-F1
#
_cell.length_a   1.000
_cell.length_b   1.000
_cell.length_c   1.000
_cell.angle_alpha   90.00
_cell.angle_beta   90.00
_cell.angle_gamma   90.00
#
_symmetry.space_group_name_H-M   'P 1'
#
loop_
_entity.id
_entity.type
_entity.pdbx_description
1 polymer ?
#
loop_
_entity_poly.entity_id
_entity_poly.type
_entity_poly.pdbx_seq_one_letter_code
_entity_poly.pdbx_strand_id
1 'polypeptide(L)' 'MLPRCVTCKVATTIPHSGIYFTGYSIGLSTETIVERQKGSSIDNALKDTSADLAATLKEKHLSRSAD' A
#
# COMPACT_ATOMS: atom_id res chain seq x y z
N MET A 1 -17.74 -13.97 -2.79
CA MET A 1 -16.40 -14.11 -3.41
C MET A 1 -15.49 -13.03 -2.86
N LEU A 2 -14.41 -13.40 -2.15
CA LEU A 2 -13.43 -12.43 -1.64
C LEU A 2 -12.69 -11.74 -2.80
N PRO A 3 -12.51 -10.40 -2.78
CA PRO A 3 -11.64 -9.74 -3.74
C PRO A 3 -10.22 -10.26 -3.54
N ARG A 4 -9.71 -10.98 -4.55
CA ARG A 4 -8.34 -11.48 -4.51
C ARG A 4 -7.41 -10.35 -4.94
N CYS A 5 -6.34 -10.15 -4.18
CA CYS A 5 -5.23 -9.33 -4.64
C CYS A 5 -4.66 -9.99 -5.90
N VAL A 6 -4.75 -9.30 -7.03
CA VAL A 6 -4.34 -9.80 -8.35
C VAL A 6 -2.91 -9.36 -8.64
N THR A 7 -2.49 -8.20 -8.12
CA THR A 7 -1.14 -7.66 -8.34
C THR A 7 -0.74 -6.77 -7.18
N CYS A 8 0.48 -6.91 -6.68
CA CYS A 8 1.07 -6.01 -5.69
C CYS A 8 2.42 -5.53 -6.23
N LYS A 9 2.59 -4.21 -6.32
CA LYS A 9 3.86 -3.56 -6.71
C LYS A 9 4.28 -2.64 -5.59
N VAL A 10 5.54 -2.72 -5.18
CA VAL A 10 6.15 -1.79 -4.23
C VAL A 10 7.32 -1.12 -4.94
N ALA A 11 7.36 0.20 -4.86
CA ALA A 11 8.43 1.00 -5.46
C ALA A 11 8.98 1.96 -4.41
N THR A 12 10.29 1.93 -4.21
CA THR A 12 11.00 2.85 -3.32
C THR A 12 11.96 3.69 -4.15
N THR A 13 11.76 5.00 -4.12
CA THR A 13 12.68 5.99 -4.68
C THR A 13 13.67 6.38 -3.59
N ILE A 14 14.96 6.19 -3.88
CA ILE A 14 16.08 6.57 -3.01
C ILE A 14 16.76 7.80 -3.62
N PRO A 15 16.35 9.03 -3.28
CA PRO A 15 17.09 10.22 -3.69
C PRO A 15 18.32 10.42 -2.83
N HIS A 16 19.35 11.02 -3.42
CA HIS A 16 20.65 11.31 -2.79
C HIS A 16 20.56 12.28 -1.59
N SER A 17 19.39 12.85 -1.32
CA SER A 17 19.12 13.84 -0.29
C SER A 17 18.72 13.27 1.08
N GLY A 18 18.68 11.94 1.24
CA GLY A 18 18.31 11.28 2.51
C GLY A 18 16.80 11.26 2.81
N ILE A 19 15.96 11.61 1.84
CA ILE A 19 14.49 11.58 1.95
C ILE A 19 13.94 10.41 1.15
N TYR A 20 13.41 9.37 1.77
CA TYR A 20 12.94 8.20 1.01
C TYR A 20 11.46 8.32 0.68
N PHE A 21 11.09 7.96 -0.55
CA PHE A 21 9.69 7.86 -0.97
C PHE A 21 9.39 6.41 -1.28
N THR A 22 8.49 5.80 -0.52
CA THR A 22 8.03 4.44 -0.79
C THR A 22 6.56 4.49 -1.14
N GLY A 23 6.17 3.85 -2.24
CA GLY A 23 4.79 3.72 -2.63
C GLY A 23 4.46 2.28 -2.97
N TYR A 24 3.17 1.97 -2.92
CA TYR A 24 2.65 0.69 -3.33
C TYR A 24 1.47 0.87 -4.28
N SER A 25 1.25 -0.15 -5.10
CA SER A 25 0.10 -0.26 -5.98
C SER A 25 -0.47 -1.67 -5.89
N ILE A 26 -1.73 -1.76 -5.48
CA ILE A 26 -2.44 -3.01 -5.32
C ILE A 26 -3.56 -3.05 -6.35
N GLY A 27 -3.47 -3.99 -7.28
CA GLY A 27 -4.59 -4.36 -8.13
C GLY A 27 -5.47 -5.37 -7.39
N LEU A 28 -6.65 -4.94 -6.96
CA LEU A 28 -7.74 -5.81 -6.55
C LEU A 28 -8.58 -6.18 -7.78
N SER A 29 -9.40 -7.23 -7.68
CA SER A 29 -10.24 -7.67 -8.78
C SER A 29 -11.23 -6.61 -9.29
N THR A 30 -11.49 -5.57 -8.50
CA THR A 30 -12.48 -4.51 -8.78
C THR A 30 -11.88 -3.11 -8.89
N GLU A 31 -10.66 -2.88 -8.40
CA GLU A 31 -10.06 -1.55 -8.32
C GLU A 31 -8.54 -1.63 -8.17
N THR A 32 -7.84 -0.52 -8.43
CA THR A 32 -6.41 -0.38 -8.15
C THR A 32 -6.20 0.71 -7.12
N ILE A 33 -5.52 0.36 -6.02
CA ILE A 33 -5.16 1.28 -4.94
C ILE A 33 -3.72 1.70 -5.16
N VAL A 34 -3.44 2.99 -5.09
CA VAL A 34 -2.08 3.55 -5.20
C VAL A 34 -1.86 4.52 -4.06
N GLU A 35 -0.84 4.26 -3.26
CA GLU A 35 -0.51 5.04 -2.07
C GLU A 35 0.99 5.32 -2.07
N ARG A 36 1.38 6.49 -1.55
CA ARG A 36 2.78 6.91 -1.43
C ARG A 36 3.03 7.54 -0.08
N GLN A 37 4.08 7.06 0.57
CA GLN A 37 4.58 7.59 1.81
C GLN A 37 5.99 8.17 1.66
N LYS A 38 6.24 9.23 2.43
CA LYS A 38 7.55 9.84 2.61
C LYS A 38 8.09 9.40 3.98
N GLY A 39 9.27 8.80 4.00
CA GLY A 39 9.92 8.38 5.25
C GLY A 39 11.36 8.87 5.34
N SER A 40 11.82 9.09 6.57
CA SER A 40 13.21 9.49 6.86
C SER A 40 14.21 8.34 6.69
N SER A 41 13.72 7.09 6.66
CA SER A 41 14.51 5.87 6.38
C SER A 41 13.68 4.88 5.57
N ILE A 42 14.32 4.08 4.70
CA ILE A 42 13.68 3.06 3.86
C ILE A 42 12.88 2.05 4.71
N ASP A 43 13.51 1.49 5.76
CA ASP A 43 12.87 0.54 6.67
C ASP A 43 11.62 1.08 7.34
N ASN A 44 11.66 2.36 7.75
CA ASN A 44 10.51 2.98 8.40
C ASN A 44 9.40 3.25 7.38
N ALA A 45 9.75 3.73 6.19
CA ALA A 45 8.80 3.94 5.11
C ALA A 45 8.10 2.64 4.70
N LEU A 46 8.83 1.52 4.60
CA LEU A 46 8.27 0.20 4.28
C LEU A 46 7.35 -0.34 5.36
N LYS A 47 7.75 -0.24 6.64
CA LYS A 47 6.91 -0.68 7.75
C LYS A 47 5.59 0.06 7.80
N ASP A 48 5.64 1.39 7.69
CA ASP A 48 4.46 2.23 7.71
C ASP A 48 3.55 1.94 6.51
N THR A 49 4.16 1.78 5.32
CA THR A 49 3.47 1.34 4.10
C THR A 49 2.76 -0.01 4.26
N SER A 50 3.39 -0.98 4.93
CA SER A 50 2.80 -2.31 5.14
C SER A 50 1.63 -2.31 6.12
N ALA A 51 1.70 -1.45 7.15
CA ALA A 51 0.63 -1.29 8.13
C ALA A 51 -0.58 -0.58 7.51
N ASP A 52 -0.32 0.47 6.74
CA ASP A 52 -1.31 1.22 5.97
C ASP A 52 -2.03 0.31 4.96
N LEU A 53 -1.26 -0.47 4.18
CA LEU A 53 -1.82 -1.44 3.25
C LEU A 53 -2.76 -2.45 3.92
N ALA A 54 -2.37 -2.98 5.08
CA ALA A 54 -3.19 -3.92 5.82
C ALA A 54 -4.48 -3.27 6.33
N ALA A 55 -4.42 -2.01 6.74
CA ALA A 55 -5.59 -1.22 7.11
C ALA A 55 -6.52 -0.97 5.93
N THR A 56 -6.00 -0.52 4.78
CA THR A 56 -6.80 -0.27 3.57
C THR A 56 -7.49 -1.55 3.06
N LEU A 57 -6.77 -2.67 3.05
CA LEU A 57 -7.34 -3.97 2.67
C LEU A 57 -8.45 -4.39 3.66
N LYS A 58 -8.26 -4.14 4.95
CA LYS A 58 -9.26 -4.45 5.98
C LYS A 58 -10.50 -3.57 5.86
N GLU A 59 -10.35 -2.27 5.61
CA GLU A 59 -11.47 -1.35 5.39
C GLU A 59 -12.26 -1.73 4.13
N LYS A 60 -11.59 -1.94 3.00
CA LYS A 60 -12.22 -2.38 1.74
C LYS A 60 -12.90 -3.76 1.87
N HIS A 61 -12.38 -4.62 2.74
CA HIS A 61 -13.02 -5.90 3.09
C HIS A 61 -14.27 -5.71 3.97
N LEU A 62 -14.24 -4.75 4.90
CA LEU A 62 -15.34 -4.48 5.82
C LEU A 62 -16.51 -3.76 5.13
N SER A 63 -16.23 -2.82 4.22
CA SER A 63 -17.26 -2.08 3.47
C SER A 63 -18.13 -2.97 2.57
N ARG A 64 -17.69 -4.19 2.26
CA ARG A 64 -18.40 -5.13 1.36
C ARG A 64 -19.05 -6.32 2.07
N SER A 65 -18.93 -6.42 3.39
CA SER A 65 -19.60 -7.47 4.19
C SER A 65 -20.91 -7.00 4.83
N ALA A 66 -21.36 -5.78 4.51
CA ALA A 66 -22.60 -5.18 5.03
C ALA A 66 -23.74 -5.13 3.98
N ASP A 67 -23.60 -5.85 2.87
CA ASP A 67 -24.64 -6.05 1.84
C ASP A 67 -24.96 -7.53 1.69
#